data_AF-A0A8T5NFK7-F1
#
_entry.id   AF-A0A8T5NFK7-F1
#
_cell.length_a   1.000
_cell.length_b   1.000
_cell.length_c   1.000
_cell.angle_alpha   90.00
_cell.angle_beta   90.00
_cell.angle_gamma   90.00
#
_symmetry.space_group_name_H-M   'P 1'
#
loop_
_entity.id
_entity.type
_entity.pdbx_description
1 polymer ?
#
loop_
_entity_poly.entity_id
_entity_poly.type
_entity_poly.pdbx_seq_one_letter_code
_entity_poly.pdbx_strand_id
1 'polypeptide(L)' 'MNDDQTFKSPEVLNEMFIKQGVTKDKEIITYCQLAVRASHTYFTLRMLGYPRVRVYNGSWGEWGNDPNLPVEE' A
#
# COMPACT_ATOMS: atom_id res chain seq x y z
N MET A 1 4.77 12.10 1.82
CA MET A 1 4.18 13.46 1.78
C MET A 1 5.30 14.49 1.89
N ASN A 2 5.04 15.72 1.49
CA ASN A 2 5.89 16.87 1.83
C ASN A 2 5.60 17.33 3.27
N ASP A 3 6.33 18.32 3.76
CA ASP A 3 6.18 18.83 5.14
C ASP A 3 4.82 19.53 5.35
N ASP A 4 4.24 20.06 4.27
CA ASP A 4 2.89 20.65 4.23
C ASP A 4 1.76 19.61 4.07
N GLN A 5 2.08 18.33 4.22
CA GLN A 5 1.16 17.19 4.09
C GLN A 5 0.62 16.93 2.68
N THR A 6 1.10 17.64 1.65
CA THR A 6 0.75 17.34 0.26
C THR A 6 1.45 16.08 -0.24
N PHE A 7 0.95 15.52 -1.35
CA PHE A 7 1.66 14.45 -2.06
C PHE A 7 3.01 14.96 -2.58
N LYS A 8 4.03 14.10 -2.53
CA LYS A 8 5.27 14.36 -3.29
C LYS A 8 4.95 14.29 -4.79
N SER A 9 5.86 14.80 -5.64
CA SER A 9 5.63 14.72 -7.08
C SER A 9 5.46 13.27 -7.54
N PRO A 10 4.71 13.01 -8.63
CA PRO A 10 4.51 11.67 -9.16
C PRO A 10 5.81 10.91 -9.43
N GLU A 11 6.84 11.61 -9.90
CA GLU A 11 8.16 11.06 -10.23
C GLU A 11 8.84 10.53 -8.96
N VAL A 12 8.90 11.35 -7.90
CA VAL A 12 9.50 10.98 -6.62
C VAL A 12 8.76 9.81 -5.99
N LEU A 13 7.42 9.84 -5.99
CA LEU A 13 6.62 8.73 -5.46
C LEU A 13 6.86 7.43 -6.24
N ASN A 14 6.88 7.51 -7.57
CA ASN A 14 7.11 6.34 -8.42
C ASN A 14 8.50 5.73 -8.20
N GLU A 15 9.54 6.55 -8.09
CA GLU A 15 10.89 6.08 -7.75
C GLU A 15 10.95 5.41 -6.39
N MET A 16 10.28 5.98 -5.37
CA MET A 16 10.23 5.39 -4.03
C MET A 16 9.59 3.99 -4.05
N PHE A 17 8.51 3.79 -4.81
CA PHE A 17 7.87 2.49 -4.96
C PHE A 17 8.75 1.49 -5.73
N ILE A 18 9.34 1.90 -6.85
CA ILE A 18 10.23 1.04 -7.65
C ILE A 18 11.44 0.57 -6.84
N LYS A 19 12.02 1.43 -5.99
CA LYS A 19 13.13 1.06 -5.09
C LYS A 19 12.75 -0.05 -4.10
N GLN A 20 11.47 -0.23 -3.81
CA GLN A 20 10.94 -1.32 -2.97
C GLN A 20 10.42 -2.50 -3.79
N GLY A 21 10.65 -2.51 -5.11
CA GLY A 21 10.18 -3.56 -6.01
C GLY A 21 8.67 -3.50 -6.32
N VAL A 22 8.00 -2.39 -6.00
CA VAL A 22 6.60 -2.14 -6.35
C VAL A 22 6.55 -1.56 -7.76
N THR A 23 6.22 -2.40 -8.74
CA THR A 23 6.27 -2.07 -10.18
C THR A 23 4.91 -2.30 -10.84
N LYS A 24 4.66 -1.61 -11.97
CA LYS A 24 3.34 -1.60 -12.64
C LYS A 24 2.93 -2.94 -13.27
N ASP A 25 3.89 -3.83 -13.46
CA ASP A 25 3.69 -5.20 -13.95
C ASP A 25 3.24 -6.19 -12.87
N LYS A 26 3.22 -5.79 -11.59
CA LYS A 26 2.74 -6.64 -10.48
C LYS A 26 1.29 -6.37 -10.13
N GLU A 27 0.66 -7.36 -9.51
CA GLU A 27 -0.54 -7.12 -8.71
C GLU A 27 -0.11 -6.67 -7.31
N ILE A 28 -0.71 -5.59 -6.81
CA ILE A 28 -0.35 -4.98 -5.53
C ILE A 28 -1.57 -5.02 -4.62
N ILE A 29 -1.39 -5.63 -3.45
CA ILE A 29 -2.40 -5.67 -2.39
C ILE A 29 -1.86 -4.88 -1.21
N THR A 30 -2.49 -3.75 -0.89
CA THR A 30 -2.09 -2.93 0.28
C THR A 30 -2.84 -3.39 1.53
N TYR A 31 -2.16 -3.36 2.67
CA TYR A 31 -2.74 -3.66 3.98
C TYR A 31 -2.08 -2.78 5.06
N CYS A 32 -2.75 -2.62 6.21
CA CYS A 32 -2.13 -2.03 7.40
C CYS A 32 -2.76 -2.62 8.67
N GLN A 33 -3.26 -1.81 9.59
CA GLN A 33 -4.01 -2.29 10.76
C GLN A 33 -5.51 -2.48 10.43
N LEU A 34 -6.16 -1.42 9.95
CA LEU A 34 -7.60 -1.36 9.67
C LEU A 34 -7.87 -0.71 8.29
N ALA A 35 -7.04 -1.02 7.29
CA ALA A 35 -7.10 -0.49 5.93
C ALA A 35 -7.00 1.06 5.73
N VAL A 36 -6.91 1.89 6.78
CA VAL A 36 -6.83 3.36 6.64
C VAL A 36 -5.59 3.80 5.85
N ARG A 37 -4.39 3.45 6.33
CA ARG A 37 -3.12 3.76 5.63
C ARG A 37 -3.00 3.00 4.31
N ALA A 38 -3.56 1.79 4.24
CA ALA A 38 -3.57 0.98 3.03
C ALA A 38 -4.36 1.67 1.91
N SER A 39 -5.47 2.34 2.25
CA SER A 39 -6.32 3.10 1.32
C SER A 39 -5.59 4.32 0.76
N HIS A 40 -4.80 5.02 1.60
CA HIS A 40 -3.94 6.11 1.14
C HIS A 40 -2.91 5.62 0.11
N THR A 41 -2.21 4.51 0.39
CA THR A 41 -1.25 3.93 -0.55
C THR A 41 -1.93 3.43 -1.83
N TYR A 42 -3.11 2.80 -1.71
CA TYR A 42 -3.93 2.40 -2.86
C TYR A 42 -4.24 3.59 -3.77
N PHE A 43 -4.74 4.68 -3.20
CA PHE A 43 -5.06 5.89 -3.95
C PHE A 43 -3.81 6.45 -4.66
N THR A 44 -2.69 6.50 -3.94
CA THR A 44 -1.40 6.94 -4.48
C THR A 44 -1.00 6.11 -5.71
N LEU A 45 -1.01 4.78 -5.61
CA LEU A 45 -0.61 3.91 -6.72
C LEU A 45 -1.58 4.01 -7.92
N ARG A 46 -2.89 4.14 -7.66
CA ARG A 46 -3.88 4.37 -8.73
C ARG A 46 -3.66 5.70 -9.44
N MET A 47 -3.37 6.77 -8.69
CA MET A 47 -3.02 8.08 -9.23
C MET A 47 -1.75 8.03 -10.10
N LEU A 48 -0.76 7.20 -9.73
CA LEU A 48 0.46 6.97 -10.52
C LEU A 48 0.25 6.06 -11.75
N GLY A 49 -0.97 5.57 -11.98
CA GLY A 49 -1.32 4.72 -13.12
C GLY A 49 -0.91 3.26 -12.96
N TYR A 50 -0.86 2.74 -11.74
CA TYR A 50 -0.69 1.29 -11.51
C TYR A 50 -2.02 0.58 -11.82
N PRO A 51 -2.04 -0.39 -12.75
CA PRO A 51 -3.30 -0.94 -13.28
C PRO A 51 -3.95 -1.96 -12.35
N ARG A 52 -3.17 -2.64 -11.49
CA ARG A 52 -3.63 -3.75 -10.64
C ARG A 52 -3.30 -3.50 -9.18
N VAL A 53 -4.13 -2.68 -8.53
CA VAL A 53 -4.02 -2.38 -7.10
C VAL A 53 -5.33 -2.71 -6.41
N ARG A 54 -5.26 -3.38 -5.26
CA ARG A 54 -6.38 -3.72 -4.38
C ARG A 54 -6.02 -3.44 -2.93
N VAL A 55 -7.03 -3.26 -2.08
CA VAL A 55 -6.85 -3.13 -0.63
C VAL A 55 -7.35 -4.40 0.03
N TYR A 56 -6.53 -5.01 0.90
CA TYR A 56 -7.00 -6.04 1.81
C TYR A 56 -7.67 -5.36 3.01
N ASN A 57 -9.01 -5.32 2.98
CA ASN A 57 -9.81 -4.56 3.95
C ASN A 57 -9.64 -5.07 5.39
N GLY A 58 -9.60 -6.40 5.58
CA GLY A 58 -9.39 -7.00 6.89
C GLY A 58 -8.04 -6.64 7.51
N SER A 59 -6.99 -6.51 6.68
CA SER A 59 -5.67 -6.05 7.12
C SER A 59 -5.15 -6.90 8.31
N TRP A 60 -4.24 -6.35 9.12
CA TRP A 60 -3.79 -7.04 10.33
C TRP A 60 -4.92 -7.25 11.35
N GLY A 61 -5.96 -6.39 11.36
CA GLY A 61 -7.12 -6.56 12.23
C GLY A 61 -7.90 -7.85 11.97
N GLU A 62 -7.85 -8.40 10.75
CA GLU A 62 -8.39 -9.72 10.44
C GLU A 62 -7.31 -10.79 10.63
N TRP A 63 -6.14 -10.65 9.98
CA TRP A 63 -5.10 -11.68 9.97
C TRP A 63 -4.52 -11.97 11.36
N GLY A 64 -4.14 -10.94 12.10
CA GLY A 64 -3.48 -11.07 13.41
C GLY A 64 -4.43 -11.48 14.53
N ASN A 65 -5.74 -11.47 14.29
CA ASN A 65 -6.74 -11.91 15.26
C ASN A 65 -7.23 -13.35 15.03
N ASP A 66 -6.80 -14.02 13.96
CA ASP A 66 -7.04 -15.45 13.76
C ASP A 66 -5.84 -16.25 14.29
N PRO A 67 -5.99 -17.00 15.40
CA PRO A 67 -4.90 -17.76 15.99
C PRO A 67 -4.42 -18.94 15.12
N ASN A 68 -5.14 -19.27 14.04
CA ASN A 68 -4.77 -20.35 13.12
C ASN A 68 -3.90 -19.87 11.96
N LEU A 69 -3.70 -18.56 11.81
CA LEU A 69 -2.87 -18.00 10.74
C LEU A 69 -1.42 -17.82 11.19
N PRO A 70 -0.45 -18.02 10.29
CA PRO A 70 0.96 -17.84 10.63
C PRO A 70 1.30 -16.37 10.84
N VAL A 71 2.19 -16.11 11.80
CA VAL A 71 2.74 -14.78 12.11
C VAL A 71 4.25 -14.91 12.38
N GLU A 72 5.01 -13.86 12.06
CA GLU A 72 6.45 -13.75 12.36
C GLU A 72 6.65 -12.68 13.45
N GLU A 73 7.58 -12.92 14.38
CA GLU A 73 7.95 -12.00 15.49
C GLU A 73 9.11 -11.06 15.13
#